data_AF-A0A7D5MFG1-F1
#
_entry.id   AF-A0A7D5MFG1-F1
#
_cell.length_a   1.000
_cell.length_b   1.000
_cell.length_c   1.000
_cell.angle_alpha   90.00
_cell.angle_beta   90.00
_cell.angle_gamma   90.00
#
_symmetry.space_group_name_H-M   'P 1'
#
loop_
_entity.id
_entity.type
_entity.pdbx_description
1 polymer ?
#
loop_
_entity_poly.entity_id
_entity_poly.type
_entity_poly.pdbx_seq_one_letter_code
_entity_poly.pdbx_strand_id
1 'polypeptide(L)'
;MLTKLKTIDPSKVRRLEGKILDADNLDGICENCLFDIEYEAGPGLIKKLELKSYSQSTINNILFSTKFKNQFKAYLANANNMNSFEYIFNSKKVNDLNFIKSKFKELFQQDNYKIYDDINNVNPGLWNSLGINDIGDFAFMVDNLDQNLYKFIDILN
;
A
#
# COMPACT_ATOMS: atom_id res chain seq x y z
N MET A 1 -15.24 1.95 -3.45
CA MET A 1 -14.92 1.87 -1.99
C MET A 1 -16.03 1.23 -1.15
N LEU A 2 -17.24 1.81 -1.06
CA LEU A 2 -18.33 1.23 -0.26
C LEU A 2 -18.65 -0.23 -0.65
N THR A 3 -18.54 -0.56 -1.94
CA THR A 3 -18.68 -1.93 -2.45
C THR A 3 -17.69 -2.89 -1.80
N LYS A 4 -16.41 -2.51 -1.63
CA LYS A 4 -15.39 -3.33 -0.95
C LYS A 4 -15.73 -3.51 0.52
N LEU A 5 -16.14 -2.44 1.21
CA LEU A 5 -16.57 -2.53 2.60
C LEU A 5 -17.74 -3.52 2.79
N LYS A 6 -18.68 -3.53 1.84
CA LYS A 6 -19.81 -4.49 1.85
C LYS A 6 -19.39 -5.95 1.62
N THR A 7 -18.21 -6.21 1.06
CA THR A 7 -17.69 -7.58 0.91
C THR A 7 -17.03 -8.13 2.17
N ILE A 8 -16.77 -7.27 3.17
CA ILE A 8 -16.13 -7.68 4.41
C ILE A 8 -17.23 -8.05 5.41
N ASP A 9 -17.19 -9.28 5.91
CA ASP A 9 -18.03 -9.70 7.04
C ASP A 9 -17.63 -8.89 8.28
N PRO A 10 -18.54 -8.09 8.88
CA PRO A 10 -18.23 -7.30 10.05
C PRO A 10 -17.71 -8.13 11.23
N SER A 11 -18.14 -9.39 11.37
CA SER A 11 -17.65 -10.29 12.42
C SER A 11 -16.19 -10.73 12.24
N LYS A 12 -15.64 -10.53 11.03
CA LYS A 12 -14.24 -10.80 10.69
C LYS A 12 -13.35 -9.57 10.81
N VAL A 13 -13.91 -8.39 11.06
CA VAL A 13 -13.13 -7.19 11.34
C VAL A 13 -12.48 -7.34 12.71
N ARG A 14 -11.15 -7.29 12.73
CA ARG A 14 -10.36 -7.41 13.94
C ARG A 14 -10.07 -6.05 14.55
N ARG A 15 -9.80 -5.05 13.70
CA ARG A 15 -9.45 -3.70 14.11
C ARG A 15 -9.86 -2.65 13.08
N LEU A 16 -10.15 -1.47 13.59
CA LEU A 16 -10.34 -0.22 12.85
C LEU A 16 -9.44 0.82 13.51
N GLU A 17 -8.34 1.18 12.87
CA GLU A 17 -7.32 2.07 13.45
C GLU A 17 -7.30 3.45 12.74
N GLY A 18 -7.62 3.49 11.46
CA GLY A 18 -7.66 4.73 10.66
C GLY A 18 -9.02 5.43 10.66
N LYS A 19 -8.99 6.75 10.48
CA LYS A 19 -10.17 7.46 9.96
C LYS A 19 -10.22 7.17 8.46
N ILE A 20 -11.32 6.59 7.98
CA ILE A 20 -11.57 6.52 6.55
C ILE A 20 -11.80 7.94 6.06
N LEU A 21 -10.75 8.55 5.52
CA LEU A 21 -10.76 9.94 5.07
C LEU A 21 -11.27 9.98 3.63
N ASP A 22 -12.45 10.55 3.44
CA ASP A 22 -12.95 10.92 2.11
C ASP A 22 -12.39 12.29 1.70
N ALA A 23 -11.07 12.38 1.54
CA ALA A 23 -10.42 13.64 1.18
C ALA A 23 -9.06 13.47 0.49
N ASP A 24 -8.76 14.44 -0.37
CA ASP A 24 -7.48 14.64 -1.08
C ASP A 24 -6.39 15.21 -0.16
N ASN A 25 -6.30 14.72 1.07
CA ASN A 25 -5.49 15.33 2.11
C ASN A 25 -4.37 14.40 2.61
N LEU A 26 -3.15 14.62 2.10
CA LEU A 26 -1.96 13.92 2.59
C LEU A 26 -1.55 14.39 4.00
N ASP A 27 -1.91 15.61 4.40
CA ASP A 27 -1.65 16.13 5.75
C ASP A 27 -2.59 15.51 6.79
N GLY A 28 -3.73 14.98 6.35
CA GLY A 28 -4.69 14.24 7.17
C GLY A 28 -4.26 12.82 7.51
N ILE A 29 -3.21 12.28 6.86
CA ILE A 29 -2.71 10.92 7.10
C ILE A 29 -2.33 10.77 8.57
N CYS A 30 -2.74 9.69 9.23
CA CYS A 30 -2.38 9.45 10.61
C CYS A 30 -0.97 8.86 10.70
N GLU A 31 -0.05 9.54 11.40
CA GLU A 31 1.37 9.13 11.47
C GLU A 31 1.58 7.78 12.17
N ASN A 32 0.69 7.43 13.11
CA ASN A 32 0.79 6.22 13.93
C ASN A 32 -0.23 5.13 13.55
N CYS A 33 -1.05 5.34 12.52
CA CYS A 33 -2.06 4.37 12.12
C CYS A 33 -1.44 3.34 11.18
N LEU A 34 -1.59 2.06 11.51
CA LEU A 34 -1.01 0.96 10.74
C LEU A 34 -1.90 0.49 9.59
N PHE A 35 -3.20 0.78 9.65
CA PHE A 35 -4.15 0.51 8.57
C PHE A 35 -5.51 1.18 8.84
N ASP A 36 -6.37 1.33 7.84
CA ASP A 36 -7.78 1.70 8.05
C ASP A 36 -8.57 0.55 8.67
N ILE A 37 -8.46 -0.65 8.09
CA ILE A 37 -9.18 -1.85 8.52
C ILE A 37 -8.27 -3.08 8.52
N GLU A 38 -8.28 -3.85 9.59
CA GLU A 38 -7.73 -5.21 9.62
C GLU A 38 -8.86 -6.22 9.74
N TYR A 39 -8.86 -7.23 8.86
CA TYR A 39 -9.90 -8.26 8.85
C TYR A 39 -9.34 -9.64 8.47
N GLU A 40 -10.04 -10.70 8.89
CA GLU A 40 -9.74 -12.07 8.51
C GLU A 40 -10.47 -12.43 7.20
N ALA A 41 -9.73 -12.55 6.10
CA ALA A 41 -10.26 -12.89 4.77
C ALA A 41 -10.49 -14.40 4.57
N GLY A 42 -10.02 -15.22 5.51
CA GLY A 42 -10.14 -16.67 5.55
C GLY A 42 -9.34 -17.21 6.74
N PRO A 43 -9.45 -18.50 7.10
CA PRO A 43 -8.80 -19.05 8.29
C PRO A 43 -7.31 -18.70 8.36
N GLY A 44 -6.94 -17.85 9.32
CA GLY A 44 -5.56 -17.39 9.54
C GLY A 44 -5.01 -16.40 8.49
N LEU A 45 -5.80 -16.02 7.49
CA LEU A 45 -5.42 -15.03 6.47
C LEU A 45 -5.89 -13.64 6.89
N ILE A 46 -4.95 -12.84 7.39
CA ILE A 46 -5.22 -11.47 7.83
C ILE A 46 -4.87 -10.49 6.71
N LYS A 47 -5.82 -9.58 6.42
CA LYS A 47 -5.68 -8.52 5.43
C LYS A 47 -5.78 -7.16 6.12
N LYS A 48 -4.91 -6.25 5.69
CA LYS A 48 -4.89 -4.83 6.06
C LYS A 48 -5.35 -4.02 4.85
N LEU A 49 -6.47 -3.34 4.98
CA LEU A 49 -7.11 -2.58 3.93
C LEU A 49 -6.89 -1.09 4.16
N GLU A 50 -6.46 -0.42 3.11
CA GLU A 50 -6.29 1.02 2.98
C GLU A 50 -7.26 1.56 1.93
N LEU A 51 -8.13 2.47 2.34
CA LEU A 51 -9.11 3.09 1.44
C LEU A 51 -8.66 4.49 1.07
N LYS A 52 -8.38 4.72 -0.21
CA LYS A 52 -7.83 6.00 -0.69
C LYS A 52 -8.82 6.73 -1.61
N SER A 53 -9.29 7.90 -1.16
CA SER A 53 -10.06 8.86 -1.97
C SER A 53 -9.14 9.91 -2.63
N TYR A 54 -7.97 9.51 -3.13
CA TYR A 54 -6.99 10.41 -3.72
C TYR A 54 -7.26 10.71 -5.19
N SER A 55 -7.18 11.97 -5.55
CA SER A 55 -7.17 12.52 -6.90
C SER A 55 -5.83 12.27 -7.57
N GLN A 56 -5.78 12.42 -8.89
CA GLN A 56 -4.52 12.35 -9.64
C GLN A 56 -3.47 13.35 -9.12
N SER A 57 -3.88 14.57 -8.76
CA SER A 57 -2.98 15.58 -8.17
C SER A 57 -2.38 15.11 -6.85
N THR A 58 -3.20 14.53 -5.97
CA THR A 58 -2.74 13.96 -4.70
C THR A 58 -1.79 12.80 -4.93
N ILE A 59 -2.09 11.90 -5.87
CA ILE A 59 -1.24 10.76 -6.23
C ILE A 59 0.10 11.21 -6.79
N ASN A 60 0.15 12.29 -7.59
CA ASN A 60 1.40 12.90 -8.05
C ASN A 60 2.28 13.42 -6.90
N ASN A 61 1.68 13.74 -5.75
CA ASN A 61 2.39 14.35 -4.63
C ASN A 61 2.86 13.35 -3.55
N ILE A 62 2.53 12.05 -3.67
CA ILE A 62 2.89 11.06 -2.64
C ILE A 62 4.40 10.95 -2.43
N LEU A 63 5.20 11.13 -3.49
CA LEU A 63 6.66 11.01 -3.45
C LEU A 63 7.33 12.16 -2.67
N PHE A 64 6.65 13.29 -2.53
CA PHE A 64 7.10 14.47 -1.79
C PHE A 64 6.58 14.51 -0.36
N SER A 65 5.55 13.73 -0.04
CA SER A 65 4.97 13.70 1.31
C SER A 65 5.77 12.81 2.25
N THR A 66 6.54 13.41 3.16
CA THR A 66 7.24 12.68 4.23
C THR A 66 6.28 11.82 5.06
N LYS A 67 5.07 12.35 5.32
CA LYS A 67 4.03 11.68 6.09
C LYS A 67 3.56 10.38 5.42
N PHE A 68 3.24 10.46 4.13
CA PHE A 68 2.87 9.29 3.34
C PHE A 68 4.00 8.26 3.30
N LYS A 69 5.24 8.70 3.04
CA LYS A 69 6.40 7.81 2.95
C LYS A 69 6.66 7.06 4.25
N ASN A 70 6.57 7.75 5.39
CA ASN A 70 6.75 7.12 6.70
C ASN A 70 5.67 6.09 6.99
N GLN A 71 4.40 6.41 6.72
CA GLN A 71 3.30 5.47 6.88
C GLN A 71 3.49 4.24 5.97
N PHE A 72 3.80 4.44 4.69
CA PHE A 72 4.00 3.35 3.75
C PHE A 72 5.15 2.43 4.16
N LYS A 73 6.29 2.99 4.61
CA LYS A 73 7.39 2.21 5.17
C LYS A 73 6.98 1.41 6.41
N ALA A 74 6.20 2.00 7.31
CA ALA A 74 5.68 1.29 8.48
C ALA A 74 4.82 0.09 8.08
N TYR A 75 4.06 0.17 6.98
CA TYR A 75 3.26 -0.95 6.49
C TYR A 75 4.14 -2.09 5.99
N LEU A 76 5.12 -1.78 5.14
CA LEU A 76 6.07 -2.78 4.64
C LEU A 76 6.88 -3.42 5.78
N ALA A 77 7.27 -2.64 6.79
CA ALA A 77 8.00 -3.16 7.95
C ALA A 77 7.16 -4.14 8.80
N ASN A 78 5.83 -3.99 8.81
CA ASN A 78 4.89 -4.83 9.57
C ASN A 78 4.13 -5.84 8.68
N ALA A 79 4.64 -6.08 7.48
CA ALA A 79 4.08 -6.96 6.47
C ALA A 79 4.50 -8.42 6.69
N ASN A 80 3.55 -9.35 6.65
CA ASN A 80 3.94 -10.76 6.49
C ASN A 80 4.34 -11.06 5.03
N ASN A 81 3.64 -10.44 4.07
CA ASN A 81 3.91 -10.49 2.63
C ASN A 81 3.15 -9.35 1.94
N MET A 82 3.43 -9.10 0.65
CA MET A 82 2.69 -8.05 -0.08
C MET A 82 1.19 -8.32 -0.20
N ASN A 83 0.80 -9.59 -0.19
CA ASN A 83 -0.61 -9.97 -0.24
C ASN A 83 -1.34 -9.67 1.08
N SER A 84 -0.66 -9.31 2.19
CA SER A 84 -1.36 -8.92 3.41
C SER A 84 -1.94 -7.50 3.37
N PHE A 85 -1.65 -6.71 2.33
CA PHE A 85 -2.16 -5.34 2.18
C PHE A 85 -3.04 -5.18 0.94
N GLU A 86 -3.97 -4.25 1.02
CA GLU A 86 -4.81 -3.82 -0.10
C GLU A 86 -4.95 -2.30 -0.05
N TYR A 87 -4.41 -1.60 -1.05
CA TYR A 87 -4.65 -0.20 -1.32
C TYR A 87 -5.74 -0.08 -2.37
N ILE A 88 -6.93 0.33 -1.92
CA ILE A 88 -8.10 0.44 -2.77
C ILE A 88 -8.39 1.91 -3.04
N PHE A 89 -8.21 2.31 -4.29
CA PHE A 89 -8.47 3.66 -4.74
C PHE A 89 -9.92 3.84 -5.20
N ASN A 90 -10.46 5.02 -4.96
CA ASN A 90 -11.80 5.42 -5.38
C ASN A 90 -11.82 5.74 -6.88
N SER A 91 -12.54 4.91 -7.67
CA SER A 91 -12.70 5.07 -9.13
C SER A 91 -13.23 6.45 -9.55
N LYS A 92 -14.00 7.12 -8.69
CA LYS A 92 -14.52 8.48 -8.94
C LYS A 92 -13.46 9.57 -8.85
N LYS A 93 -12.31 9.28 -8.26
CA LYS A 93 -11.18 10.22 -8.06
C LYS A 93 -10.00 9.93 -8.98
N VAL A 94 -9.77 8.65 -9.27
CA VAL A 94 -8.75 8.15 -10.20
C VAL A 94 -9.24 6.84 -10.80
N ASN A 95 -9.06 6.66 -12.11
CA ASN A 95 -9.53 5.50 -12.85
C ASN A 95 -8.45 4.80 -13.70
N ASP A 96 -7.20 5.24 -13.59
CA ASP A 96 -6.05 4.65 -14.29
C ASP A 96 -5.13 3.94 -13.28
N LEU A 97 -5.21 2.61 -13.25
CA LEU A 97 -4.41 1.77 -12.36
C LEU A 97 -2.92 1.84 -12.71
N ASN A 98 -2.57 1.94 -13.99
CA ASN A 98 -1.17 2.02 -14.42
C ASN A 98 -0.54 3.35 -14.00
N PHE A 99 -1.31 4.43 -14.02
CA PHE A 99 -0.89 5.71 -13.44
C PHE A 99 -0.58 5.60 -11.94
N ILE A 100 -1.43 4.93 -11.15
CA ILE A 100 -1.16 4.75 -9.72
C ILE A 100 0.11 3.92 -9.52
N LYS A 101 0.20 2.78 -10.20
CA LYS A 101 1.37 1.90 -10.11
C LYS A 101 2.67 2.61 -10.52
N SER A 102 2.64 3.46 -11.54
CA SER A 102 3.83 4.23 -11.96
C SER A 102 4.27 5.25 -10.90
N LYS A 103 3.34 5.85 -10.14
CA LYS A 103 3.70 6.71 -9.00
C LYS A 103 4.25 5.95 -7.80
N PHE A 104 3.79 4.72 -7.57
CA PHE A 104 4.45 3.84 -6.61
C PHE A 104 5.82 3.36 -7.10
N LYS A 105 6.00 3.12 -8.41
CA LYS A 105 7.31 2.84 -9.00
C LYS A 105 8.30 3.98 -8.73
N GLU A 106 7.91 5.23 -9.01
CA GLU A 106 8.74 6.42 -8.70
C GLU A 106 9.10 6.48 -7.20
N LEU A 107 8.14 6.16 -6.32
CA LEU A 107 8.38 6.09 -4.88
C LEU A 107 9.38 4.99 -4.51
N PHE A 108 9.28 3.80 -5.11
CA PHE A 108 10.22 2.70 -4.87
C PHE A 108 11.63 3.01 -5.39
N GLN A 109 11.75 3.76 -6.49
CA GLN A 109 13.02 4.17 -7.09
C GLN A 109 13.72 5.32 -6.34
N GLN A 110 12.98 6.05 -5.48
CA GLN A 110 13.48 7.24 -4.80
C GLN A 110 14.74 6.94 -3.96
N ASP A 111 15.66 7.92 -3.95
CA ASP A 111 16.91 7.87 -3.18
C ASP A 111 17.72 6.59 -3.42
N ASN A 112 17.78 6.16 -4.70
CA ASN A 112 18.44 4.93 -5.12
C ASN A 112 17.89 3.68 -4.41
N TYR A 113 16.56 3.50 -4.48
CA TYR A 113 15.86 2.39 -3.85
C TYR A 113 16.01 2.32 -2.33
N LYS A 114 16.17 3.46 -1.63
CA LYS A 114 16.36 3.50 -0.17
C LYS A 114 15.31 2.72 0.64
N ILE A 115 14.08 2.63 0.13
CA ILE A 115 13.03 1.85 0.77
C ILE A 115 13.35 0.35 0.84
N TYR A 116 14.10 -0.20 -0.11
CA TYR A 116 14.60 -1.57 -0.05
C TYR A 116 15.45 -1.76 1.20
N ASP A 117 16.48 -0.93 1.38
CA ASP A 117 17.40 -1.02 2.51
C ASP A 117 16.69 -0.81 3.86
N ASP A 118 15.84 0.23 3.94
CA ASP A 118 15.10 0.56 5.15
C ASP A 118 14.22 -0.63 5.61
N ILE A 119 13.58 -1.32 4.67
CA ILE A 119 12.72 -2.47 4.98
C ILE A 119 13.52 -3.76 5.15
N ASN A 120 14.58 -3.98 4.37
CA ASN A 120 15.41 -5.18 4.46
C ASN A 120 16.10 -5.31 5.83
N ASN A 121 16.43 -4.17 6.46
CA ASN A 121 17.02 -4.13 7.80
C ASN A 121 16.03 -4.48 8.92
N VAL A 122 14.72 -4.36 8.68
CA VAL A 122 13.68 -4.54 9.71
C VAL A 122 12.86 -5.81 9.45
N ASN A 123 12.55 -6.09 8.20
CA ASN A 123 11.69 -7.18 7.75
C ASN A 123 12.15 -7.73 6.38
N PRO A 124 13.30 -8.41 6.31
CA PRO A 124 13.77 -9.02 5.07
C PRO A 124 12.81 -10.10 4.54
N GLY A 125 12.00 -10.69 5.43
CA GLY A 125 11.00 -11.71 5.09
C GLY A 125 9.98 -11.23 4.05
N LEU A 126 9.66 -9.92 4.03
CA LEU A 126 8.78 -9.35 3.01
C LEU A 126 9.38 -9.52 1.61
N TRP A 127 10.64 -9.14 1.41
CA TRP A 127 11.31 -9.23 0.11
C TRP A 127 11.56 -10.67 -0.31
N ASN A 128 11.96 -11.52 0.63
CA ASN A 128 12.11 -12.95 0.39
C ASN A 128 10.80 -13.59 -0.08
N SER A 129 9.64 -13.15 0.44
CA SER A 129 8.32 -13.65 0.00
C SER A 129 7.99 -13.34 -1.47
N LEU A 130 8.70 -12.37 -2.06
CA LEU A 130 8.60 -12.00 -3.47
C LEU A 130 9.73 -12.60 -4.32
N GLY A 131 10.65 -13.36 -3.72
CA GLY A 131 11.84 -13.87 -4.40
C GLY A 131 12.92 -12.81 -4.64
N ILE A 132 12.92 -11.72 -3.87
CA ILE A 132 13.91 -10.65 -3.95
C ILE A 132 14.99 -10.91 -2.90
N ASN A 133 16.23 -11.17 -3.35
CA ASN A 133 17.35 -11.52 -2.47
C ASN A 133 18.36 -10.36 -2.31
N ASP A 134 18.40 -9.47 -3.30
CA ASP A 134 19.26 -8.30 -3.30
C ASP A 134 18.58 -7.08 -3.94
N ILE A 135 19.30 -5.95 -3.95
CA ILE A 135 18.81 -4.69 -4.52
C ILE A 135 18.64 -4.77 -6.05
N GLY A 136 19.38 -5.65 -6.74
CA GLY A 136 19.24 -5.87 -8.17
C GLY A 136 17.93 -6.58 -8.50
N ASP A 137 17.59 -7.63 -7.76
CA ASP A 137 16.28 -8.28 -7.82
C ASP A 137 15.14 -7.27 -7.54
N PHE A 138 15.34 -6.40 -6.54
CA PHE A 138 14.37 -5.37 -6.18
C PHE A 138 14.16 -4.37 -7.32
N ALA A 139 15.25 -3.84 -7.87
CA ALA A 139 15.19 -2.90 -8.99
C ALA A 139 14.49 -3.51 -10.21
N PHE A 140 14.80 -4.77 -10.55
CA PHE A 140 14.16 -5.50 -11.63
C PHE A 140 12.64 -5.67 -11.40
N MET A 141 12.24 -6.01 -10.17
CA MET A 141 10.84 -6.14 -9.77
C MET A 141 10.09 -4.79 -9.82
N VAL A 142 10.74 -3.71 -9.38
CA VAL A 142 10.18 -2.36 -9.43
C VAL A 142 9.93 -1.89 -10.86
N ASP A 143 10.78 -2.28 -11.80
CA ASP A 143 10.67 -1.77 -13.17
C ASP A 143 9.46 -2.28 -13.95
N ASN A 144 8.91 -3.44 -13.57
CA ASN A 144 7.78 -4.07 -14.23
C ASN A 144 6.48 -3.96 -13.39
N LEU A 145 5.52 -3.16 -13.88
CA LEU A 145 4.25 -2.86 -13.18
C LEU A 145 3.28 -4.06 -13.07
N ASP A 146 3.54 -5.15 -13.79
CA ASP A 146 2.73 -6.37 -13.73
C ASP A 146 3.24 -7.37 -12.68
N GLN A 147 4.34 -7.05 -12.01
CA GLN A 147 4.92 -7.91 -10.98
C GLN A 147 4.06 -7.99 -9.71
N ASN A 148 4.31 -9.04 -8.94
CA ASN A 148 3.66 -9.26 -7.64
C ASN A 148 3.82 -8.09 -6.66
N LEU A 149 4.86 -7.25 -6.83
CA LEU A 149 5.08 -6.06 -6.02
C LEU A 149 3.90 -5.09 -6.04
N TYR A 150 3.17 -4.98 -7.16
CA TYR A 150 2.09 -3.99 -7.32
C TYR A 150 0.69 -4.57 -7.12
N LYS A 151 0.55 -5.86 -6.80
CA LYS A 151 -0.75 -6.54 -6.65
C LYS A 151 -1.57 -6.07 -5.45
N PHE A 152 -0.95 -5.35 -4.52
CA PHE A 152 -1.67 -4.72 -3.41
C PHE A 152 -2.48 -3.49 -3.84
N ILE A 153 -2.25 -2.93 -5.05
CA ILE A 153 -2.91 -1.72 -5.53
C ILE A 153 -4.06 -2.10 -6.45
N ASP A 154 -5.25 -1.56 -6.18
CA ASP A 154 -6.43 -1.75 -7.03
C ASP A 154 -7.35 -0.51 -7.05
N ILE A 155 -8.20 -0.41 -8.07
CA ILE A 155 -9.26 0.60 -8.19
C ILE A 155 -10.60 -0.11 -8.12
N LEU A 156 -11.44 0.25 -7.15
CA LEU A 156 -12.78 -0.30 -7.09
C LEU A 156 -13.78 0.54 -7.88
N ASN A 157 -14.30 -0.05 -8.95
CA ASN A 157 -15.43 0.47 -9.72
C ASN A 157 -16.75 0.41 -8.93
#